data_AF-A0A9D0VZ50-F1
#
_entry.id   AF-A0A9D0VZ50-F1
#
_cell.length_a   1.000
_cell.length_b   1.000
_cell.length_c   1.000
_cell.angle_alpha   90.00
_cell.angle_beta   90.00
_cell.angle_gamma   90.00
#
_symmetry.space_group_name_H-M   'P 1'
#
loop_
_entity.id
_entity.type
_entity.pdbx_description
1 polymer ?
#
loop_
_entity_poly.entity_id
_entity_poly.type
_entity_poly.pdbx_seq_one_letter_code
_entity_poly.pdbx_strand_id
1 'polypeptide(L)'
;EALALLARGKSDSGLVLNTGARVEVWHQAGRRNIEQAREAYAAAGIEARVEPFIDDMAEAYRWADLVLCRSGAMTVAELAAAGTASILVPYPFAVDDHQAANARYLADGGAAVLLPQEALDARRLVQLLQELDGVRLREMGQAARRLALPEATVRVADQCLEVARG
;
A
#
# COMPACT_ATOMS: atom_id res chain seq x y z
N GLU A 1 -9.62 -2.37 -10.57
CA GLU A 1 -9.16 -0.96 -10.57
C GLU A 1 -8.93 -0.55 -9.12
N ALA A 2 -7.69 -0.16 -8.80
CA ALA A 2 -7.13 0.26 -7.50
C ALA A 2 -7.83 -0.25 -6.21
N LEU A 3 -7.37 -1.39 -5.69
CA LEU A 3 -7.54 -1.72 -4.27
C LEU A 3 -6.43 -0.96 -3.53
N ALA A 4 -6.78 0.04 -2.72
CA ALA A 4 -5.87 0.64 -1.76
C ALA A 4 -6.59 0.69 -0.41
N LEU A 5 -6.09 -0.09 0.53
CA LEU A 5 -6.55 -0.10 1.92
C LEU A 5 -5.39 0.44 2.76
N LEU A 6 -5.61 1.59 3.37
CA LEU A 6 -4.69 2.19 4.31
C LEU A 6 -5.17 1.84 5.72
N ALA A 7 -4.24 1.47 6.58
CA ALA A 7 -4.52 1.02 7.93
C ALA A 7 -3.65 1.75 8.95
N ARG A 8 -4.23 2.04 10.11
CA ARG A 8 -3.54 2.62 11.27
C ARG A 8 -3.97 1.92 12.55
N GLY A 9 -3.05 1.73 13.50
CA GLY A 9 -3.39 1.19 14.84
C GLY A 9 -4.20 2.17 15.69
N LYS A 10 -5.06 1.66 16.59
CA LYS A 10 -5.89 2.49 17.50
C LYS A 10 -6.02 1.91 18.92
N SER A 11 -6.43 2.76 19.87
CA SER A 11 -6.78 2.40 21.25
C SER A 11 -8.25 1.97 21.45
N ASP A 12 -9.25 2.64 20.84
CA ASP A 12 -10.65 2.52 21.32
C ASP A 12 -11.74 2.11 20.29
N SER A 13 -11.66 2.43 18.99
CA SER A 13 -12.66 2.02 17.95
C SER A 13 -12.05 1.64 16.58
N GLY A 14 -12.19 0.39 16.14
CA GLY A 14 -11.63 -0.11 14.88
C GLY A 14 -11.83 -1.61 14.67
N LEU A 15 -11.48 -2.12 13.49
CA LEU A 15 -11.44 -3.56 13.18
C LEU A 15 -10.58 -4.27 14.22
N VAL A 16 -11.15 -5.21 14.95
CA VAL A 16 -10.43 -6.01 15.95
C VAL A 16 -9.78 -7.19 15.23
N LEU A 17 -8.45 -7.16 15.12
CA LEU A 17 -7.68 -8.33 14.70
C LEU A 17 -7.79 -9.41 15.79
N ASN A 18 -7.59 -10.68 15.43
CA ASN A 18 -7.65 -11.77 16.40
C ASN A 18 -6.59 -11.68 17.53
N THR A 19 -5.64 -10.74 17.41
CA THR A 19 -4.69 -10.34 18.47
C THR A 19 -5.27 -9.36 19.50
N GLY A 20 -6.50 -8.89 19.31
CA GLY A 20 -7.12 -7.82 20.10
C GLY A 20 -6.75 -6.40 19.65
N ALA A 21 -5.81 -6.26 18.70
CA ALA A 21 -5.42 -4.97 18.14
C ALA A 21 -6.57 -4.34 17.34
N ARG A 22 -6.82 -3.04 17.54
CA ARG A 22 -7.81 -2.29 16.77
C ARG A 22 -7.14 -1.55 15.61
N VAL A 23 -7.74 -1.66 14.43
CA VAL A 23 -7.25 -1.03 13.19
C VAL A 23 -8.30 -0.09 12.63
N GLU A 24 -7.92 1.14 12.33
CA GLU A 24 -8.71 2.06 11.49
C GLU A 24 -8.44 1.78 10.02
N VAL A 25 -9.49 1.81 9.21
CA VAL A 25 -9.40 1.52 7.78
C VAL A 25 -9.86 2.72 6.96
N TRP A 26 -8.99 3.14 6.03
CA TRP A 26 -9.34 4.05 4.94
C TRP A 26 -9.22 3.29 3.62
N HIS A 27 -10.35 3.04 2.98
CA HIS A 27 -10.45 2.26 1.75
C HIS A 27 -10.83 3.15 0.56
N GLN A 28 -9.97 3.24 -0.43
CA GLN A 28 -10.32 3.76 -1.75
C GLN A 28 -10.91 2.62 -2.62
N ALA A 29 -12.22 2.61 -2.80
CA ALA A 29 -12.93 1.51 -3.49
C ALA A 29 -13.09 1.71 -5.01
N GLY A 30 -12.88 2.94 -5.50
CA GLY A 30 -13.20 3.32 -6.87
C GLY A 30 -14.68 3.65 -7.05
N ARG A 31 -14.99 4.57 -7.98
CA ARG A 31 -16.37 5.05 -8.24
C ARG A 31 -17.37 3.94 -8.55
N ARG A 32 -16.93 2.85 -9.20
CA ARG A 32 -17.78 1.73 -9.60
C ARG A 32 -18.15 0.80 -8.44
N ASN A 33 -17.32 0.73 -7.40
CA ASN A 33 -17.47 -0.27 -6.31
C ASN A 33 -17.76 0.37 -4.95
N ILE A 34 -17.95 1.69 -4.89
CA ILE A 34 -18.07 2.44 -3.63
C ILE A 34 -19.23 1.95 -2.75
N GLU A 35 -20.42 1.75 -3.35
CA GLU A 35 -21.60 1.30 -2.59
C GLU A 35 -21.43 -0.15 -2.12
N GLN A 36 -20.96 -1.05 -3.01
CA GLN A 36 -20.67 -2.43 -2.64
C GLN A 36 -19.66 -2.52 -1.48
N ALA A 37 -18.62 -1.68 -1.49
CA ALA A 37 -17.62 -1.65 -0.43
C ALA A 37 -18.20 -1.17 0.89
N ARG A 38 -19.06 -0.13 0.88
CA ARG A 38 -19.74 0.39 2.07
C ARG A 38 -20.68 -0.65 2.68
N GLU A 39 -21.48 -1.30 1.83
CA GLU A 39 -22.37 -2.39 2.25
C GLU A 39 -21.59 -3.55 2.88
N ALA A 40 -20.45 -3.92 2.30
CA ALA A 40 -19.60 -4.99 2.85
C ALA A 40 -19.06 -4.66 4.25
N TYR A 41 -18.59 -3.43 4.48
CA TYR A 41 -18.16 -2.99 5.81
C TYR A 41 -19.33 -2.93 6.82
N ALA A 42 -20.49 -2.41 6.39
CA ALA A 42 -21.68 -2.32 7.23
C ALA A 42 -22.20 -3.71 7.64
N ALA A 43 -22.28 -4.66 6.68
CA ALA A 43 -22.67 -6.05 6.93
C ALA A 43 -21.69 -6.76 7.87
N ALA A 44 -20.42 -6.39 7.84
CA ALA A 44 -19.40 -6.90 8.75
C ALA A 44 -19.38 -6.18 10.12
N GLY A 45 -20.17 -5.12 10.31
CA GLY A 45 -20.16 -4.32 11.55
C GLY A 45 -18.86 -3.56 11.79
N ILE A 46 -18.11 -3.25 10.72
CA ILE A 46 -16.81 -2.58 10.78
C ILE A 46 -16.99 -1.11 10.37
N GLU A 47 -16.51 -0.20 11.21
CA GLU A 47 -16.40 1.21 10.85
C GLU A 47 -15.15 1.44 9.98
N ALA A 48 -15.34 1.96 8.77
CA ALA A 48 -14.26 2.29 7.84
C ALA A 48 -14.58 3.58 7.06
N ARG A 49 -13.55 4.38 6.79
CA ARG A 49 -13.64 5.51 5.84
C ARG A 49 -13.55 4.95 4.43
N VAL A 50 -14.66 4.96 3.69
CA VAL A 50 -14.71 4.43 2.32
C VAL A 50 -14.98 5.55 1.32
N GLU A 51 -14.04 5.75 0.41
CA GLU A 51 -14.07 6.83 -0.58
C GLU A 51 -13.92 6.29 -2.01
N PRO A 52 -14.56 6.93 -3.01
CA PRO A 52 -14.40 6.53 -4.40
C PRO A 52 -13.01 6.87 -4.94
N PHE A 53 -12.38 7.92 -4.42
CA PHE A 53 -11.07 8.42 -4.80
C PHE A 53 -10.49 9.24 -3.63
N ILE A 54 -9.17 9.18 -3.42
CA ILE A 54 -8.46 9.97 -2.41
C ILE A 54 -7.72 11.10 -3.14
N ASP A 55 -8.14 12.34 -2.92
CA ASP A 55 -7.53 13.51 -3.59
C ASP A 55 -6.15 13.87 -3.02
N ASP A 56 -5.98 13.82 -1.68
CA ASP A 56 -4.70 14.04 -1.01
C ASP A 56 -4.08 12.70 -0.59
N MET A 57 -3.42 12.04 -1.55
CA MET A 57 -2.67 10.81 -1.27
C MET A 57 -1.50 11.03 -0.31
N ALA A 58 -0.94 12.24 -0.24
CA ALA A 58 0.16 12.54 0.68
C ALA A 58 -0.34 12.55 2.14
N GLU A 59 -1.54 13.09 2.39
CA GLU A 59 -2.21 12.97 3.69
C GLU A 59 -2.52 11.52 4.02
N ALA A 60 -3.06 10.76 3.06
CA ALA A 60 -3.38 9.35 3.27
C ALA A 60 -2.13 8.53 3.64
N TYR A 61 -1.01 8.72 2.94
CA TYR A 61 0.24 8.04 3.26
C TYR A 61 0.85 8.48 4.60
N ARG A 62 0.71 9.75 5.00
CA ARG A 62 1.14 10.22 6.34
C ARG A 62 0.28 9.65 7.46
N TRP A 63 -1.01 9.41 7.19
CA TRP A 63 -1.94 8.85 8.15
C TRP A 63 -1.74 7.34 8.36
N ALA A 64 -1.32 6.61 7.32
CA ALA A 64 -1.22 5.16 7.32
C ALA A 64 0.05 4.63 7.99
N ASP A 65 -0.12 3.62 8.86
CA ASP A 65 0.99 2.79 9.34
C ASP A 65 1.32 1.67 8.32
N LEU A 66 0.31 1.22 7.57
CA LEU A 66 0.40 0.14 6.59
C LEU A 66 -0.51 0.42 5.38
N VAL A 67 -0.03 0.09 4.18
CA VAL A 67 -0.83 0.15 2.94
C VAL A 67 -0.91 -1.23 2.28
N LEU A 68 -2.13 -1.73 2.03
CA LEU A 68 -2.39 -2.88 1.17
C LEU A 68 -2.83 -2.37 -0.21
N CYS A 69 -2.02 -2.60 -1.25
CA CYS A 69 -2.31 -2.08 -2.58
C CYS A 69 -1.74 -2.92 -3.74
N ARG A 70 -2.05 -2.50 -4.97
CA ARG A 70 -1.39 -3.00 -6.18
C ARG A 70 0.02 -2.42 -6.30
N SER A 71 0.92 -3.15 -6.96
CA SER A 71 2.32 -2.75 -7.18
C SER A 71 2.55 -2.08 -8.54
N GLY A 72 1.74 -1.08 -8.87
CA GLY A 72 2.03 -0.19 -10.00
C GLY A 72 3.34 0.59 -9.77
N ALA A 73 4.05 0.93 -10.85
CA ALA A 73 5.36 1.58 -10.74
C ALA A 73 5.30 2.90 -9.93
N MET A 74 4.31 3.75 -10.19
CA MET A 74 4.09 4.98 -9.43
C MET A 74 3.77 4.70 -7.96
N THR A 75 2.87 3.76 -7.68
CA THR A 75 2.51 3.39 -6.30
C THR A 75 3.72 2.91 -5.52
N VAL A 76 4.58 2.08 -6.11
CA VAL A 76 5.82 1.62 -5.47
C VAL A 76 6.77 2.78 -5.19
N ALA A 77 6.95 3.70 -6.14
CA ALA A 77 7.78 4.89 -5.96
C ALA A 77 7.23 5.82 -4.87
N GLU A 78 5.91 6.01 -4.83
CA GLU A 78 5.22 6.81 -3.81
C GLU A 78 5.38 6.21 -2.41
N LEU A 79 5.19 4.90 -2.25
CA LEU A 79 5.38 4.22 -0.96
C LEU A 79 6.81 4.36 -0.45
N ALA A 80 7.80 4.21 -1.35
CA ALA A 80 9.21 4.45 -1.02
C ALA A 80 9.43 5.91 -0.57
N ALA A 81 8.91 6.87 -1.35
CA ALA A 81 9.00 8.29 -1.05
C ALA A 81 8.16 8.74 0.15
N ALA A 82 7.16 7.97 0.57
CA ALA A 82 6.39 8.19 1.79
C ALA A 82 7.02 7.50 3.00
N GLY A 83 7.86 6.49 2.79
CA GLY A 83 8.44 5.69 3.86
C GLY A 83 7.37 4.86 4.57
N THR A 84 6.39 4.34 3.83
CA THR A 84 5.23 3.64 4.38
C THR A 84 5.38 2.13 4.16
N ALA A 85 5.16 1.34 5.21
CA ALA A 85 5.15 -0.11 5.10
C ALA A 85 4.00 -0.57 4.19
N SER A 86 4.21 -1.63 3.41
CA SER A 86 3.17 -2.10 2.49
C SER A 86 3.05 -3.61 2.37
N ILE A 87 1.82 -4.06 2.07
CA ILE A 87 1.54 -5.38 1.50
C ILE A 87 1.17 -5.14 0.04
N LEU A 88 1.93 -5.75 -0.87
CA LEU A 88 1.79 -5.54 -2.30
C LEU A 88 1.15 -6.75 -2.95
N VAL A 89 0.04 -6.53 -3.64
CA VAL A 89 -0.71 -7.56 -4.37
C VAL A 89 -0.60 -7.27 -5.87
N PRO A 90 0.41 -7.80 -6.57
CA PRO A 90 0.56 -7.59 -8.00
C PRO A 90 -0.69 -7.96 -8.78
N TYR A 91 -1.00 -7.19 -9.81
CA TYR A 91 -2.04 -7.58 -10.76
C TYR A 91 -1.50 -8.71 -11.66
N PRO A 92 -2.10 -9.91 -11.64
CA PRO A 92 -1.53 -11.09 -12.29
C PRO A 92 -1.59 -11.04 -13.82
N PHE A 93 -2.42 -10.16 -14.39
CA PHE A 93 -2.53 -9.96 -15.84
C PHE A 93 -1.79 -8.70 -16.31
N ALA A 94 -0.82 -8.20 -15.54
CA ALA A 94 0.05 -7.14 -16.01
C ALA A 94 0.91 -7.67 -17.18
N VAL A 95 1.05 -6.87 -18.23
CA VAL A 95 1.96 -7.19 -19.34
C VAL A 95 3.36 -7.44 -18.77
N ASP A 96 4.00 -8.52 -19.23
CA ASP A 96 5.31 -9.05 -18.80
C ASP A 96 5.58 -9.21 -17.29
N ASP A 97 4.56 -9.36 -16.44
CA ASP A 97 4.74 -9.54 -14.98
C ASP A 97 5.47 -8.37 -14.28
N HIS A 98 5.42 -7.17 -14.88
CA HIS A 98 6.13 -5.99 -14.35
C HIS A 98 5.69 -5.59 -12.92
N GLN A 99 4.42 -5.84 -12.55
CA GLN A 99 3.96 -5.55 -11.19
C GLN A 99 4.60 -6.44 -10.13
N ALA A 100 4.92 -7.71 -10.44
CA ALA A 100 5.65 -8.54 -9.50
C ALA A 100 7.09 -8.07 -9.34
N ALA A 101 7.73 -7.61 -10.44
CA ALA A 101 9.06 -7.01 -10.37
C ALA A 101 9.07 -5.74 -9.49
N ASN A 102 8.09 -4.85 -9.66
CA ASN A 102 7.95 -3.67 -8.81
C ASN A 102 7.75 -4.03 -7.32
N ALA A 103 6.94 -5.06 -7.04
CA ALA A 103 6.73 -5.51 -5.67
C ALA A 103 8.00 -6.12 -5.04
N ARG A 104 8.75 -6.93 -5.81
CA ARG A 104 10.03 -7.50 -5.40
C ARG A 104 11.03 -6.42 -5.00
N TYR A 105 11.09 -5.30 -5.71
CA TYR A 105 11.98 -4.19 -5.35
C TYR A 105 11.83 -3.73 -3.89
N LEU A 106 10.60 -3.53 -3.41
CA LEU A 106 10.36 -3.17 -2.00
C LEU A 106 10.47 -4.38 -1.07
N ALA A 107 10.00 -5.56 -1.49
CA ALA A 107 10.04 -6.76 -0.65
C ALA A 107 11.48 -7.21 -0.33
N ASP A 108 12.34 -7.27 -1.33
CA ASP A 108 13.74 -7.66 -1.20
C ASP A 108 14.53 -6.66 -0.35
N GLY A 109 14.15 -5.39 -0.39
CA GLY A 109 14.69 -4.35 0.49
C GLY A 109 14.10 -4.32 1.91
N GLY A 110 13.17 -5.23 2.22
CA GLY A 110 12.53 -5.34 3.54
C GLY A 110 11.47 -4.27 3.81
N ALA A 111 11.00 -3.56 2.78
CA ALA A 111 10.04 -2.47 2.87
C ALA A 111 8.57 -2.91 2.68
N ALA A 112 8.37 -4.09 2.09
CA ALA A 112 7.04 -4.60 1.77
C ALA A 112 6.93 -6.12 1.97
N VAL A 113 5.71 -6.61 2.11
CA VAL A 113 5.38 -8.02 1.93
C VAL A 113 4.75 -8.20 0.55
N LEU A 114 5.36 -9.05 -0.29
CA LEU A 114 4.76 -9.48 -1.55
C LEU A 114 3.71 -10.57 -1.28
N LEU A 115 2.46 -10.31 -1.63
CA LEU A 115 1.33 -11.24 -1.51
C LEU A 115 0.70 -11.46 -2.89
N PRO A 116 1.03 -12.56 -3.61
CA PRO A 116 0.42 -12.89 -4.89
C PRO A 116 -1.12 -12.94 -4.79
N GLN A 117 -1.82 -12.49 -5.83
CA GLN A 117 -3.29 -12.42 -5.83
C GLN A 117 -3.93 -13.81 -5.63
N GLU A 118 -3.31 -14.86 -6.15
CA GLU A 118 -3.78 -16.25 -6.01
C GLU A 118 -3.71 -16.74 -4.56
N ALA A 119 -2.82 -16.13 -3.77
CA ALA A 119 -2.66 -16.41 -2.35
C ALA A 119 -3.40 -15.40 -1.45
N LEU A 120 -4.09 -14.41 -2.04
CA LEU A 120 -4.86 -13.43 -1.29
C LEU A 120 -6.21 -14.03 -0.89
N ASP A 121 -6.27 -14.48 0.36
CA ASP A 121 -7.52 -14.82 1.03
C ASP A 121 -7.58 -14.18 2.43
N ALA A 122 -8.77 -14.19 3.04
CA ALA A 122 -9.00 -13.56 4.34
C ALA A 122 -8.12 -14.17 5.46
N ARG A 123 -7.91 -15.49 5.46
CA ARG A 123 -7.07 -16.15 6.48
C ARG A 123 -5.62 -15.75 6.32
N ARG A 124 -5.11 -15.75 5.09
CA ARG A 124 -3.72 -15.37 4.80
C ARG A 124 -3.46 -13.91 5.13
N LEU A 125 -4.39 -13.01 4.79
CA LEU A 125 -4.27 -11.60 5.14
C LEU A 125 -4.28 -11.39 6.65
N VAL A 126 -5.16 -12.07 7.39
CA VAL A 126 -5.19 -11.99 8.87
C VAL A 126 -3.86 -12.47 9.47
N GLN A 127 -3.30 -13.59 9.00
CA GLN A 127 -2.00 -14.08 9.48
C GLN A 127 -0.89 -13.05 9.27
N LEU A 128 -0.82 -12.45 8.07
CA LEU A 128 0.17 -11.42 7.77
C LEU A 128 0.00 -10.20 8.69
N LEU A 129 -1.23 -9.73 8.91
CA LEU A 129 -1.50 -8.60 9.80
C LEU A 129 -1.09 -8.88 11.26
N GLN A 130 -1.11 -10.14 11.70
CA GLN A 130 -0.67 -10.53 13.04
C GLN A 130 0.85 -10.54 13.20
N GLU A 131 1.59 -10.76 12.11
CA GLU A 131 3.06 -10.75 12.08
C GLU A 131 3.62 -9.31 12.01
N LEU A 132 2.80 -8.33 11.61
CA LEU A 132 3.20 -6.93 11.40
C LEU A 132 2.90 -6.06 12.62
N ASP A 133 3.68 -6.24 13.68
CA ASP A 133 3.61 -5.37 14.85
C ASP A 133 4.14 -3.94 14.58
N GLY A 134 3.95 -3.03 15.54
CA GLY A 134 4.37 -1.65 15.38
C GLY A 134 5.89 -1.47 15.23
N VAL A 135 6.72 -2.39 15.73
CA VAL A 135 8.18 -2.35 15.52
C VAL A 135 8.46 -2.69 14.07
N ARG A 136 7.87 -3.79 13.56
CA ARG A 136 8.06 -4.27 12.20
C ARG A 136 7.58 -3.27 11.16
N LEU A 137 6.43 -2.63 11.38
CA LEU A 137 5.92 -1.57 10.51
C LEU A 137 6.87 -0.38 10.43
N ARG A 138 7.47 0.04 11.55
CA ARG A 138 8.48 1.12 11.55
C ARG A 138 9.75 0.73 10.79
N GLU A 139 10.24 -0.49 10.97
CA GLU A 139 11.40 -1.01 10.23
C GLU A 139 11.15 -1.02 8.73
N MET A 140 9.98 -1.51 8.31
CA MET A 140 9.56 -1.53 6.91
C MET A 140 9.43 -0.12 6.33
N GLY A 141 8.84 0.83 7.07
CA GLY A 141 8.75 2.22 6.64
C GLY A 141 10.13 2.88 6.46
N GLN A 142 11.07 2.63 7.37
CA GLN A 142 12.45 3.08 7.22
C GLN A 142 13.14 2.43 6.01
N ALA A 143 12.89 1.15 5.75
CA ALA A 143 13.39 0.47 4.57
C ALA A 143 12.82 1.07 3.28
N ALA A 144 11.52 1.35 3.23
CA ALA A 144 10.87 2.01 2.10
C ALA A 144 11.54 3.35 1.80
N ARG A 145 11.80 4.16 2.84
CA ARG A 145 12.48 5.45 2.73
C ARG A 145 13.89 5.33 2.15
N ARG A 146 14.65 4.30 2.52
CA ARG A 146 16.01 4.06 1.99
C ARG A 146 16.02 3.66 0.52
N LEU A 147 14.93 3.07 0.02
CA LEU A 147 14.76 2.68 -1.37
C LEU A 147 14.22 3.82 -2.25
N ALA A 148 13.89 4.98 -1.66
CA ALA A 148 13.38 6.11 -2.42
C ALA A 148 14.45 6.71 -3.34
N LEU A 149 14.03 7.15 -4.53
CA LEU A 149 14.87 7.87 -5.50
C LEU A 149 14.30 9.28 -5.73
N PRO A 150 14.44 10.21 -4.76
CA PRO A 150 13.81 11.54 -4.83
C PRO A 150 14.31 12.36 -6.03
N GLU A 151 15.56 12.16 -6.44
CA GLU A 151 16.17 12.87 -7.57
C GLU A 151 15.88 12.23 -8.94
N ALA A 152 14.98 11.25 -9.03
CA ALA A 152 14.69 10.56 -10.29
C ALA A 152 14.28 11.52 -11.42
N THR A 153 13.41 12.49 -11.11
CA THR A 153 12.96 13.50 -12.07
C THR A 153 14.11 14.35 -12.59
N VAL A 154 14.97 14.83 -11.69
CA VAL A 154 16.14 15.66 -12.04
C VAL A 154 17.10 14.86 -12.92
N ARG A 155 17.44 13.63 -12.51
CA ARG A 155 18.34 12.75 -13.27
C ARG A 155 17.86 12.46 -14.69
N VAL A 156 16.56 12.23 -14.86
CA VAL A 156 15.98 12.02 -16.20
C VAL A 156 16.04 13.28 -17.03
N ALA A 157 15.69 14.44 -16.45
CA ALA A 157 15.76 15.72 -17.15
C ALA A 157 17.20 16.05 -17.58
N ASP A 158 18.19 15.83 -16.72
CA ASP A 158 19.60 16.04 -17.01
C ASP A 158 20.07 15.15 -18.18
N GLN A 159 19.70 13.87 -18.18
CA GLN A 159 20.05 12.96 -19.27
C GLN A 159 19.42 13.38 -20.61
N CYS A 160 18.17 13.86 -20.59
CA CYS A 160 17.52 14.39 -21.79
C CYS A 160 18.23 15.64 -22.30
N LEU A 161 18.66 16.53 -21.41
CA LEU A 161 19.37 17.76 -21.76
C LEU A 161 20.78 17.48 -22.30
N GLU A 162 21.49 16.50 -21.74
CA GLU A 162 22.80 16.04 -22.24
C GLU A 162 22.69 15.57 -23.69
N VAL A 163 21.78 14.63 -23.97
CA VAL A 163 21.58 14.10 -25.33
C VAL A 163 21.10 15.18 -26.31
N ALA A 164 20.30 16.14 -25.86
CA ALA A 164 19.82 17.23 -26.71
C ALA A 164 20.92 18.26 -27.05
N ARG A 165 21.98 18.35 -26.23
CA ARG A 165 23.08 19.33 -26.40
C ARG A 165 24.29 18.79 -27.15
N GLY A 166 24.43 17.46 -27.26
CA GLY A 166 25.52 16.79 -27.97
C GLY A 166 26.65 16.38 -27.04
#